data_AF-A0A392QFX5-F1
#
_entry.id   AF-A0A392QFX5-F1
#
_cell.length_a   1.000
_cell.length_b   1.000
_cell.length_c   1.000
_cell.angle_alpha   90.00
_cell.angle_beta   90.00
_cell.angle_gamma   90.00
#
_symmetry.space_group_name_H-M   'P 1'
#
loop_
_entity.id
_entity.type
_entity.pdbx_description
1 polymer ?
#
loop_
_entity_poly.entity_id
_entity_poly.type
_entity_poly.pdbx_seq_one_letter_code
_entity_poly.pdbx_strand_id
1 'polypeptide(L)' 'MQISKVEPDEVNALAQLMTWKTAVANLPYGGAKGGIGCDPSELSASELERLTRVFTQKIHDLIGVHIDVPAPDMGTGPQ' A
#
# COMPACT_ATOMS: atom_id res chain seq x y z
N MET A 1 17.01 5.89 -8.52
CA MET A 1 16.10 4.78 -8.18
C MET A 1 14.72 5.24 -8.61
N GLN A 2 14.19 4.72 -9.72
CA GLN A 2 12.94 5.19 -10.32
C GLN A 2 11.77 4.81 -9.41
N ILE A 3 11.16 5.80 -8.75
CA ILE A 3 10.00 5.63 -7.84
C ILE A 3 8.70 5.51 -8.64
N SER A 4 8.76 5.71 -9.97
CA SER A 4 7.59 5.88 -10.84
C SER A 4 6.96 4.58 -11.36
N LYS A 5 7.50 3.40 -11.04
CA LYS A 5 7.03 2.14 -11.61
C LYS A 5 6.72 1.11 -10.52
N VAL A 6 5.46 1.06 -10.10
CA VAL A 6 4.92 -0.06 -9.31
C VAL A 6 4.39 -1.10 -10.29
N GLU A 7 5.03 -2.27 -10.33
CA GLU A 7 4.59 -3.38 -11.19
C GLU A 7 3.73 -4.39 -10.39
N PRO A 8 2.68 -4.97 -10.99
CA PRO A 8 1.83 -5.94 -10.29
C PRO A 8 2.60 -7.12 -9.70
N ASP A 9 3.67 -7.56 -10.37
CA ASP A 9 4.51 -8.66 -9.90
C ASP A 9 5.30 -8.30 -8.63
N GLU A 10 5.75 -7.05 -8.51
CA GLU A 10 6.40 -6.54 -7.30
C GLU A 10 5.42 -6.51 -6.13
N VAL A 11 4.20 -6.00 -6.36
CA VAL A 11 3.14 -5.95 -5.35
C VAL A 11 2.79 -7.37 -4.87
N ASN A 12 2.66 -8.32 -5.79
CA ASN A 12 2.39 -9.73 -5.47
C ASN A 12 3.52 -10.38 -4.67
N ALA A 13 4.78 -10.15 -5.05
CA ALA A 13 5.93 -10.67 -4.32
C ALA A 13 5.98 -10.13 -2.89
N LEU A 14 5.72 -8.83 -2.70
CA LEU A 14 5.66 -8.19 -1.39
C LEU A 14 4.49 -8.71 -0.55
N ALA A 15 3.33 -8.96 -1.15
CA ALA A 15 2.18 -9.54 -0.45
C ALA A 15 2.49 -10.95 0.09
N GLN A 16 3.15 -11.79 -0.71
CA GLN A 16 3.60 -13.12 -0.28
C GLN A 16 4.60 -13.03 0.88
N LEU A 17 5.55 -12.10 0.81
CA LEU A 17 6.51 -11.88 1.89
C LEU A 17 5.83 -11.44 3.19
N MET A 18 4.78 -10.61 3.11
CA MET A 18 4.00 -10.22 4.27
C MET A 18 3.33 -11.43 4.94
N THR A 19 2.76 -12.36 4.15
CA THR A 19 2.17 -13.61 4.66
C THR A 19 3.19 -14.44 5.43
N TRP A 20 4.38 -14.64 4.86
CA TRP A 20 5.43 -15.41 5.54
C TRP A 20 5.93 -14.71 6.79
N LYS A 21 6.09 -13.38 6.75
CA LYS A 21 6.57 -12.59 7.89
C LYS A 21 5.62 -12.68 9.09
N THR A 22 4.32 -12.53 8.87
CA THR A 22 3.32 -12.60 9.95
C THR A 22 3.19 -14.02 10.50
N ALA A 23 3.29 -15.03 9.63
CA ALA A 23 3.31 -16.43 10.04
C ALA A 23 4.52 -16.78 10.93
N VAL A 24 5.73 -16.36 10.53
CA VAL A 24 6.95 -16.59 11.32
C VAL A 24 6.91 -15.87 12.66
N ALA A 25 6.33 -14.66 12.70
CA ALA A 25 6.16 -13.89 13.93
C ALA A 25 4.96 -14.34 14.79
N ASN A 26 4.22 -15.37 14.36
CA ASN A 26 3.01 -15.87 15.02
C ASN A 26 1.97 -14.78 15.30
N LEU A 27 1.76 -13.89 14.33
CA LEU A 27 0.75 -12.83 14.39
C LEU A 27 -0.54 -13.26 13.67
N PRO A 28 -1.72 -12.88 14.16
CA PRO A 28 -3.01 -13.22 13.54
C PRO A 28 -3.32 -12.32 12.34
N TYR A 29 -2.35 -12.14 11.43
CA TYR A 29 -2.47 -11.31 10.24
C TYR A 29 -2.10 -12.11 8.98
N GLY A 30 -2.81 -11.84 7.88
CA GLY A 30 -2.45 -12.35 6.56
C GLY A 30 -1.33 -11.54 5.90
N GLY A 31 -1.27 -11.60 4.57
CA GLY A 31 -0.38 -10.76 3.77
C GLY A 31 -1.12 -10.13 2.60
N ALA A 32 -1.04 -8.81 2.53
CA ALA A 32 -1.55 -8.00 1.43
C ALA A 32 -0.54 -6.88 1.15
N LYS A 33 -0.58 -6.35 -0.08
CA LYS A 33 0.20 -5.19 -0.48
C LYS A 33 -0.56 -4.41 -1.54
N GLY A 34 -0.42 -3.09 -1.52
CA GLY A 34 -0.95 -2.19 -2.53
C GLY A 34 0.08 -1.11 -2.87
N GLY A 35 -0.06 -0.49 -4.04
CA GLY A 35 0.81 0.59 -4.47
C GLY A 35 0.18 1.38 -5.61
N ILE A 36 0.64 2.62 -5.78
CA ILE A 36 0.24 3.51 -6.87
C ILE A 36 1.50 3.88 -7.64
N GLY A 37 1.52 3.62 -8.95
CA GLY A 37 2.63 4.00 -9.82
C GLY A 37 2.63 5.50 -10.10
N CYS A 38 3.06 6.31 -9.15
CA CYS A 38 3.23 7.76 -9.30
C CYS A 38 4.52 8.22 -8.63
N ASP A 39 5.14 9.27 -9.16
CA ASP A 39 6.24 9.95 -8.47
C ASP A 39 5.68 11.01 -7.51
N PRO A 40 5.83 10.86 -6.18
CA PRO A 40 5.32 11.84 -5.22
C PRO A 40 6.03 13.19 -5.34
N SER A 41 7.26 13.24 -5.89
CA SER A 41 8.03 14.47 -6.04
C SER A 41 7.51 15.37 -7.17
N GLU A 42 6.73 14.80 -8.09
CA GLU A 42 6.10 15.53 -9.20
C GLU A 42 4.70 16.06 -8.83
N LEU A 43 4.18 15.71 -7.65
CA LEU A 43 2.84 16.08 -7.19
C LEU A 43 2.90 17.15 -6.10
N SER A 44 1.99 18.11 -6.15
CA SER A 44 1.76 19.01 -5.01
C SER A 44 1.10 18.26 -3.85
N ALA A 45 1.21 18.81 -2.64
CA ALA A 45 0.60 18.22 -1.44
C ALA A 45 -0.93 18.00 -1.58
N SER A 46 -1.63 18.93 -2.24
CA SER A 46 -3.07 18.81 -2.49
C SER A 46 -3.42 17.75 -3.54
N GLU A 47 -2.58 17.58 -4.56
CA GLU A 47 -2.75 16.52 -5.56
C GLU A 47 -2.49 15.15 -4.95
N LEU A 48 -1.46 15.03 -4.10
CA LEU A 48 -1.16 13.81 -3.38
C LEU A 48 -2.30 13.44 -2.41
N GLU A 49 -2.83 14.40 -1.63
CA GLU A 49 -3.99 14.14 -0.76
C GLU A 49 -5.20 13.66 -1.58
N ARG A 50 -5.48 14.32 -2.70
CA ARG A 50 -6.63 13.97 -3.55
C ARG A 50 -6.45 12.59 -4.18
N LEU A 51 -5.24 12.26 -4.64
CA LEU A 51 -4.90 10.94 -5.15
C LEU A 51 -5.13 9.86 -4.08
N THR A 52 -4.57 10.06 -2.89
CA THR A 52 -4.70 9.13 -1.76
C THR A 52 -6.16 8.93 -1.36
N ARG A 53 -6.95 10.02 -1.27
CA ARG A 53 -8.39 9.92 -0.97
C ARG A 53 -9.16 9.11 -2.02
N VAL A 54 -8.92 9.37 -3.31
CA VAL A 54 -9.60 8.65 -4.40
C VAL A 54 -9.19 7.18 -4.40
N PHE A 55 -7.92 6.88 -4.16
CA PHE A 55 -7.43 5.51 -4.04
C PHE A 55 -8.13 4.77 -2.90
N THR A 56 -8.14 5.34 -1.69
CA THR A 56 -8.81 4.77 -0.52
C THR A 56 -10.30 4.56 -0.76
N GLN A 57 -10.98 5.50 -1.42
CA GLN A 57 -12.38 5.35 -1.80
C GLN A 57 -12.61 4.17 -2.77
N LYS A 58 -11.70 3.96 -3.73
CA LYS A 58 -11.82 2.86 -4.70
C LYS A 58 -11.59 1.48 -4.10
N ILE A 59 -10.74 1.38 -3.07
CA ILE A 59 -10.46 0.11 -2.38
C ILE A 59 -11.27 -0.05 -1.09
N HIS A 60 -12.22 0.86 -0.82
CA HIS A 60 -12.97 0.91 0.43
C HIS A 60 -13.61 -0.44 0.81
N ASP A 61 -14.17 -1.15 -0.18
CA ASP A 61 -14.84 -2.43 0.04
C ASP A 61 -13.88 -3.58 0.35
N LEU A 62 -12.57 -3.37 0.14
CA LEU A 62 -11.50 -4.34 0.38
C LEU A 62 -10.74 -4.08 1.68
N ILE A 63 -10.89 -2.90 2.29
CA ILE A 63 -10.18 -2.50 3.51
C ILE A 63 -11.14 -2.41 4.69
N GLY A 64 -10.64 -2.71 5.89
CA GLY A 64 -11.42 -2.68 7.11
C GLY A 64 -10.69 -3.33 8.28
N VAL A 65 -11.07 -2.96 9.51
CA VAL A 65 -10.37 -3.39 10.75
C VAL A 65 -10.25 -4.92 10.87
N HIS A 66 -11.17 -5.67 10.27
CA HIS A 66 -11.18 -7.13 10.30
C HIS A 66 -10.93 -7.79 8.93
N ILE A 67 -10.60 -7.01 7.90
CA ILE A 67 -10.45 -7.49 6.51
C ILE A 67 -9.01 -7.26 6.05
N ASP A 68 -8.64 -6.00 5.89
CA ASP A 68 -7.29 -5.57 5.53
C ASP A 68 -7.02 -4.21 6.15
N VAL A 69 -5.90 -4.09 6.85
CA VAL A 69 -5.51 -2.88 7.60
C VAL A 69 -4.29 -2.27 6.91
N PRO A 70 -4.48 -1.21 6.09
CA PRO A 70 -3.39 -0.57 5.38
C PRO A 70 -2.36 0.03 6.35
N ALA A 71 -1.10 0.02 5.94
CA ALA A 71 0.03 0.54 6.71
C ALA A 71 0.96 1.38 5.82
N PRO A 72 1.71 2.33 6.41
CA PRO A 72 2.65 3.16 5.67
C PRO A 72 3.81 2.32 5.11
N ASP A 73 4.23 2.68 3.90
CA ASP A 73 5.39 2.18 3.15
C ASP A 73 6.11 3.33 2.39
N MET A 74 7.13 3.00 1.60
CA MET A 74 7.87 3.94 0.76
C MET A 74 6.96 4.91 -0.01
N GLY A 75 7.15 6.22 0.22
CA GLY A 75 6.36 7.27 -0.43
C GLY A 75 5.03 7.61 0.29
N THR A 76 4.72 6.95 1.40
CA THR A 76 3.55 7.24 2.25
C THR A 76 3.99 7.50 3.69
N GLY A 77 3.23 8.33 4.42
CA GLY A 77 3.58 8.76 5.77
C GLY A 77 2.34 8.98 6.65
N PRO A 78 2.51 9.49 7.88
CA PRO A 78 1.41 9.75 8.82
C PRO A 78 0.55 10.97 8.47
N GLN A 79 0.85 11.66 7.37
CA GLN A 79 0.18 12.88 6.88
C GLN A 79 -0.92 12.53 5.89
#